data_AF-A0A679JLL8-F1
#
_entry.id   AF-A0A679JLL8-F1
#
_cell.length_a   1.000
_cell.length_b   1.000
_cell.length_c   1.000
_cell.angle_alpha   90.00
_cell.angle_beta   90.00
_cell.angle_gamma   90.00
#
_symmetry.space_group_name_H-M   'P 1'
#
loop_
_entity.id
_entity.type
_entity.pdbx_description
1 polymer ?
#
loop_
_entity_poly.entity_id
_entity_poly.type
_entity_poly.pdbx_seq_one_letter_code
_entity_poly.pdbx_strand_id
1 'polypeptide(L)'
;MISGKTTLIAHLGFPTEAFKAPMIYNPWFDKQGIDAVVVPMGVKPEDYAASLPQIFRFSNLRGALVTMPHKVTTMSLVDEVTPTARVAGACNAILKRPDGTLLGDQFDGAGFVRGVERKGRLFKGTRVLVSGTGGVGSAIAASIAAAGAAELMLFDMSEASANALAARLRENYPQMKVATGSKDPAGYDVVVNATPLGMKDGDPLPFDVDRIDPSTFVGEVVMKTEFTPLLQAAKAKGCAVQVGTDMLFEMIPAYLEFFGFGTASPDELRAVAQLKY
;
A
#
# COMPACT_ATOMS: atom_id res chain seq x y z
N MET A 1 25.60 -10.47 -9.38
CA MET A 1 26.10 -10.56 -10.78
C MET A 1 24.94 -11.02 -11.67
N ILE A 2 24.69 -10.41 -12.83
CA ILE A 2 23.59 -10.82 -13.73
C ILE A 2 24.10 -11.87 -14.73
N SER A 3 23.31 -12.92 -14.96
CA SER A 3 23.61 -14.02 -15.88
C SER A 3 22.43 -14.31 -16.83
N GLY A 4 22.61 -15.24 -17.76
CA GLY A 4 21.52 -15.71 -18.63
C GLY A 4 20.40 -16.48 -17.90
N LYS A 5 20.57 -16.80 -16.61
CA LYS A 5 19.55 -17.45 -15.76
C LYS A 5 18.76 -16.46 -14.90
N THR A 6 19.18 -15.20 -14.85
CA THR A 6 18.60 -14.20 -13.95
C THR A 6 17.13 -13.92 -14.28
N THR A 7 16.31 -13.98 -13.24
CA THR A 7 14.89 -13.63 -13.29
C THR A 7 14.69 -12.13 -13.16
N LEU A 8 13.81 -11.54 -13.98
CA LEU A 8 13.54 -10.10 -13.96
C LEU A 8 12.22 -9.79 -13.25
N ILE A 9 12.21 -8.71 -12.47
CA ILE A 9 11.01 -8.02 -12.01
C ILE A 9 11.07 -6.60 -12.57
N ALA A 10 10.13 -6.23 -13.43
CA ALA A 10 10.06 -4.87 -13.94
C ALA A 10 9.62 -3.90 -12.83
N HIS A 11 10.18 -2.70 -12.76
CA HIS A 11 9.63 -1.62 -11.96
C HIS A 11 9.13 -0.54 -12.92
N LEU A 12 7.83 -0.56 -13.19
CA LEU A 12 7.16 0.22 -14.22
C LEU A 12 6.60 1.53 -13.65
N GLY A 13 6.90 2.64 -14.30
CA GLY A 13 6.34 3.96 -13.96
C GLY A 13 7.04 5.07 -14.75
N PHE A 14 6.74 6.33 -14.42
CA PHE A 14 7.42 7.46 -15.04
C PHE A 14 7.30 8.74 -14.18
N PRO A 15 8.38 9.53 -14.03
CA PRO A 15 9.75 9.23 -14.44
C PRO A 15 10.45 8.32 -13.38
N THR A 16 11.62 7.73 -13.68
CA THR A 16 12.20 6.64 -12.87
C THR A 16 13.22 7.07 -11.81
N GLU A 17 13.63 8.34 -11.79
CA GLU A 17 14.72 8.85 -10.96
C GLU A 17 14.43 8.70 -9.46
N ALA A 18 13.16 8.74 -9.08
CA ALA A 18 12.73 8.57 -7.69
C ALA A 18 12.59 7.11 -7.25
N PHE A 19 12.91 6.13 -8.10
CA PHE A 19 12.64 4.71 -7.82
C PHE A 19 13.62 4.13 -6.81
N LYS A 20 13.11 3.81 -5.62
CA LYS A 20 13.92 3.23 -4.53
C LYS A 20 13.92 1.71 -4.48
N ALA A 21 12.93 1.04 -5.08
CA ALA A 21 12.80 -0.41 -5.00
C ALA A 21 14.08 -1.19 -5.41
N PRO A 22 14.75 -0.92 -6.54
CA PRO A 22 15.96 -1.66 -6.90
C PRO A 22 17.07 -1.58 -5.85
N MET A 23 17.14 -0.46 -5.11
CA MET A 23 18.14 -0.20 -4.09
C MET A 23 17.86 -0.93 -2.77
N ILE A 24 16.69 -1.57 -2.66
CA ILE A 24 16.28 -2.37 -1.49
C ILE A 24 16.20 -3.85 -1.86
N TYR A 25 15.50 -4.19 -2.96
CA TYR A 25 15.30 -5.58 -3.37
C TYR A 25 16.59 -6.25 -3.84
N ASN A 26 17.39 -5.58 -4.68
CA ASN A 26 18.58 -6.22 -5.28
C ASN A 26 19.67 -6.55 -4.24
N PRO A 27 19.99 -5.67 -3.27
CA PRO A 27 20.91 -6.04 -2.18
C PRO A 27 20.38 -7.19 -1.32
N TRP A 28 19.06 -7.26 -1.10
CA TRP A 28 18.46 -8.37 -0.38
C TRP A 28 18.53 -9.68 -1.18
N PHE A 29 18.21 -9.66 -2.48
CA PHE A 29 18.36 -10.84 -3.34
C PHE A 29 19.80 -11.36 -3.38
N ASP A 30 20.78 -10.47 -3.49
CA ASP A 30 22.21 -10.82 -3.46
C ASP A 30 22.60 -11.49 -2.14
N LYS A 31 22.18 -10.92 -0.99
CA LYS A 31 22.41 -11.51 0.33
C LYS A 31 21.76 -12.88 0.50
N GLN A 32 20.58 -13.10 -0.09
CA GLN A 32 19.84 -14.37 0.01
C GLN A 32 20.27 -15.40 -1.05
N GLY A 33 21.17 -15.06 -1.97
CA GLY A 33 21.55 -15.94 -3.08
C GLY A 33 20.41 -16.17 -4.09
N ILE A 34 19.47 -15.23 -4.21
CA ILE A 34 18.35 -15.29 -5.16
C ILE A 34 18.79 -14.67 -6.49
N ASP A 35 18.76 -15.46 -7.57
CA ASP A 35 19.12 -15.00 -8.92
C ASP A 35 17.97 -14.21 -9.58
N ALA A 36 17.61 -13.08 -8.98
CA ALA A 36 16.59 -12.16 -9.46
C ALA A 36 17.04 -10.70 -9.32
N VAL A 37 16.53 -9.83 -10.20
CA VAL A 37 16.76 -8.37 -10.14
C VAL A 37 15.47 -7.59 -10.41
N VAL A 38 15.24 -6.55 -9.61
CA VAL A 38 14.27 -5.48 -9.88
C VAL A 38 14.94 -4.43 -10.76
N VAL A 39 14.33 -4.14 -11.92
CA VAL A 39 14.88 -3.24 -12.94
C VAL A 39 13.93 -2.07 -13.20
N PRO A 40 14.34 -0.80 -12.98
CA PRO A 40 13.58 0.37 -13.40
C PRO A 40 13.31 0.36 -14.90
N MET A 41 12.05 0.52 -15.28
CA MET A 41 11.60 0.57 -16.66
C MET A 41 10.64 1.75 -16.81
N GLY A 42 11.16 2.83 -17.38
CA GLY A 42 10.41 4.05 -17.63
C GLY A 42 9.47 3.89 -18.83
N VAL A 43 8.18 4.10 -18.64
CA VAL A 43 7.18 4.06 -19.73
C VAL A 43 6.27 5.26 -19.58
N LYS A 44 6.14 6.09 -20.61
CA LYS A 44 5.25 7.24 -20.55
C LYS A 44 3.77 6.81 -20.55
N PRO A 45 2.84 7.61 -19.98
CA PRO A 45 1.41 7.29 -19.95
C PRO A 45 0.82 6.86 -21.31
N GLU A 46 1.18 7.58 -22.37
CA GLU A 46 0.70 7.36 -23.73
C GLU A 46 1.14 6.01 -24.33
N ASP A 47 2.28 5.48 -23.88
CA ASP A 47 2.86 4.25 -24.40
C ASP A 47 2.54 3.01 -23.53
N TYR A 48 2.00 3.21 -22.32
CA TYR A 48 1.91 2.16 -21.30
C TYR A 48 1.04 0.98 -21.72
N ALA A 49 -0.17 1.26 -22.21
CA ALA A 49 -1.12 0.23 -22.62
C ALA A 49 -0.58 -0.62 -23.78
N ALA A 50 0.17 -0.02 -24.71
CA ALA A 50 0.80 -0.74 -25.81
C ALA A 50 2.05 -1.52 -25.37
N SER A 51 2.79 -1.01 -24.39
CA SER A 51 4.05 -1.58 -23.92
C SER A 51 3.87 -2.78 -22.98
N LEU A 52 2.89 -2.72 -22.08
CA LEU A 52 2.71 -3.75 -21.04
C LEU A 52 2.63 -5.18 -21.63
N PRO A 53 1.77 -5.47 -22.64
CA PRO A 53 1.70 -6.81 -23.20
C PRO A 53 3.01 -7.27 -23.84
N GLN A 54 3.82 -6.35 -24.39
CA GLN A 54 5.11 -6.67 -25.01
C GLN A 54 6.17 -7.03 -23.97
N ILE A 55 6.22 -6.29 -22.86
CA ILE A 55 7.12 -6.57 -21.74
C ILE A 55 6.86 -7.97 -21.19
N PHE A 56 5.59 -8.35 -21.04
CA PHE A 56 5.21 -9.68 -20.55
C PHE A 56 5.43 -10.82 -21.56
N ARG A 57 5.89 -10.55 -22.80
CA ARG A 57 6.36 -11.61 -23.72
C ARG A 57 7.72 -12.17 -23.34
N PHE A 58 8.52 -11.46 -22.54
CA PHE A 58 9.82 -11.95 -22.11
C PHE A 58 9.68 -13.20 -21.21
N SER A 59 10.47 -14.23 -21.51
CA SER A 59 10.35 -15.55 -20.90
C SER A 59 10.89 -15.62 -19.47
N ASN A 60 11.83 -14.75 -19.11
CA ASN A 60 12.43 -14.68 -17.78
C ASN A 60 11.86 -13.54 -16.90
N LEU A 61 10.75 -12.91 -17.30
CA LEU A 61 10.06 -11.92 -16.49
C LEU A 61 9.10 -12.61 -15.50
N ARG A 62 9.31 -12.40 -14.21
CA ARG A 62 8.44 -12.93 -13.14
C ARG A 62 7.17 -12.10 -12.95
N GLY A 63 7.30 -10.79 -13.13
CA GLY A 63 6.25 -9.85 -12.79
C GLY A 63 6.72 -8.40 -12.87
N ALA A 64 5.88 -7.51 -12.36
CA ALA A 64 6.19 -6.09 -12.27
C ALA A 64 5.74 -5.47 -10.93
N LEU A 65 6.57 -4.59 -10.39
CA LEU A 65 6.17 -3.51 -9.50
C LEU A 65 5.64 -2.37 -10.37
N VAL A 66 4.46 -1.84 -10.08
CA VAL A 66 3.84 -0.75 -10.86
C VAL A 66 3.68 0.47 -9.95
N THR A 67 4.18 1.61 -10.40
CA THR A 67 4.05 2.88 -9.69
C THR A 67 3.41 3.96 -10.55
N MET A 68 3.33 5.18 -10.01
CA MET A 68 2.78 6.33 -10.71
C MET A 68 3.40 6.48 -12.12
N PRO A 69 2.61 6.81 -13.14
CA PRO A 69 1.16 7.08 -13.12
C PRO A 69 0.28 5.86 -13.46
N HIS A 70 0.85 4.66 -13.48
CA HIS A 70 0.26 3.51 -14.18
C HIS A 70 -0.64 2.61 -13.34
N LYS A 71 -0.72 2.82 -12.02
CA LYS A 71 -1.42 1.90 -11.11
C LYS A 71 -2.89 1.69 -11.48
N VAL A 72 -3.60 2.75 -11.85
CA VAL A 72 -5.02 2.67 -12.21
C VAL A 72 -5.20 1.99 -13.57
N THR A 73 -4.47 2.45 -14.59
CA THR A 73 -4.54 1.88 -15.96
C THR A 73 -4.23 0.39 -15.98
N THR A 74 -3.35 -0.08 -15.09
CA THR A 74 -3.00 -1.50 -14.99
C THR A 74 -4.19 -2.40 -14.70
N MET A 75 -5.22 -1.90 -14.00
CA MET A 75 -6.41 -2.68 -13.65
C MET A 75 -7.14 -3.26 -14.88
N SER A 76 -7.06 -2.60 -16.03
CA SER A 76 -7.69 -3.04 -17.28
C SER A 76 -6.74 -3.75 -18.25
N LEU A 77 -5.47 -3.94 -17.86
CA LEU A 77 -4.44 -4.52 -18.72
C LEU A 77 -3.94 -5.88 -18.23
N VAL A 78 -4.47 -6.37 -17.11
CA VAL A 78 -4.20 -7.70 -16.56
C VAL A 78 -5.42 -8.60 -16.70
N ASP A 79 -5.22 -9.91 -16.70
CA ASP A 79 -6.29 -10.89 -16.91
C ASP A 79 -7.18 -11.03 -15.66
N GLU A 80 -6.58 -10.93 -14.47
CA GLU A 80 -7.28 -11.04 -13.20
C GLU A 80 -6.73 -10.03 -12.19
N VAL A 81 -7.58 -9.54 -11.29
CA VAL A 81 -7.18 -8.73 -10.14
C VAL A 81 -7.73 -9.32 -8.85
N THR A 82 -6.94 -9.27 -7.78
CA THR A 82 -7.37 -9.68 -6.44
C THR A 82 -8.52 -8.81 -5.93
N PRO A 83 -9.29 -9.27 -4.91
CA PRO A 83 -10.28 -8.44 -4.23
C PRO A 83 -9.67 -7.13 -3.69
N THR A 84 -8.45 -7.18 -3.14
CA THR A 84 -7.74 -6.01 -2.62
C THR A 84 -7.51 -4.97 -3.71
N ALA A 85 -6.96 -5.36 -4.87
CA ALA A 85 -6.77 -4.45 -6.00
C ALA A 85 -8.08 -3.93 -6.57
N ARG A 86 -9.12 -4.78 -6.65
CA ARG A 86 -10.47 -4.41 -7.10
C ARG A 86 -11.07 -3.32 -6.22
N VAL A 87 -11.00 -3.46 -4.91
CA VAL A 87 -11.47 -2.45 -3.95
C VAL A 87 -10.63 -1.18 -4.01
N ALA A 88 -9.30 -1.32 -4.06
CA ALA A 88 -8.40 -0.19 -4.16
C ALA A 88 -8.59 0.61 -5.47
N GLY A 89 -9.04 -0.05 -6.54
CA GLY A 89 -9.17 0.54 -7.88
C GLY A 89 -7.82 0.81 -8.55
N ALA A 90 -6.76 0.12 -8.11
CA ALA A 90 -5.40 0.34 -8.55
C ALA A 90 -4.57 -0.93 -8.33
N CYS A 91 -3.63 -1.21 -9.22
CA CYS A 91 -2.72 -2.35 -9.17
C CYS A 91 -1.28 -1.85 -9.10
N ASN A 92 -0.54 -2.24 -8.06
CA ASN A 92 0.88 -1.91 -7.88
C ASN A 92 1.80 -3.14 -8.06
N ALA A 93 1.24 -4.31 -8.33
CA ALA A 93 1.95 -5.57 -8.48
C ALA A 93 1.31 -6.44 -9.57
N ILE A 94 2.09 -6.93 -10.52
CA ILE A 94 1.63 -7.86 -11.55
C ILE A 94 2.46 -9.14 -11.47
N LEU A 95 1.83 -10.29 -11.28
CA LEU A 95 2.46 -11.60 -11.34
C LEU A 95 2.16 -12.25 -12.69
N LYS A 96 3.21 -12.70 -13.40
CA LYS A 96 3.06 -13.60 -14.55
C LYS A 96 2.94 -15.03 -14.04
N ARG A 97 1.76 -15.63 -14.21
CA ARG A 97 1.47 -17.01 -13.81
C ARG A 97 2.11 -18.01 -14.80
N PRO A 98 2.25 -19.30 -14.43
CA PRO A 98 2.88 -20.31 -15.28
C PRO A 98 2.19 -20.51 -16.64
N ASP A 99 0.88 -20.27 -16.73
CA ASP A 99 0.10 -20.32 -17.97
C ASP A 99 0.24 -19.06 -18.85
N GLY A 100 1.00 -18.06 -18.38
CA GLY A 100 1.22 -16.79 -19.06
C GLY A 100 0.22 -15.69 -18.70
N THR A 101 -0.84 -16.00 -17.94
CA THR A 101 -1.83 -15.01 -17.51
C THR A 101 -1.25 -14.07 -16.45
N LEU A 102 -1.81 -12.86 -16.37
CA LEU A 102 -1.39 -11.77 -15.49
C LEU A 102 -2.36 -11.60 -14.33
N LEU A 103 -1.87 -11.75 -13.11
CA LEU A 103 -2.60 -11.43 -11.88
C LEU A 103 -2.12 -10.09 -11.33
N GLY A 104 -3.03 -9.14 -11.15
CA GLY A 104 -2.80 -7.86 -10.50
C GLY A 104 -3.16 -7.84 -9.01
N ASP A 105 -2.35 -7.20 -8.18
CA ASP A 105 -2.61 -6.96 -6.76
C ASP A 105 -2.18 -5.53 -6.33
N GLN A 106 -2.52 -5.16 -5.09
CA GLN A 106 -2.25 -3.87 -4.47
C GLN A 106 -1.69 -4.03 -3.04
N PHE A 107 -0.42 -3.67 -2.87
CA PHE A 107 0.30 -3.82 -1.58
C PHE A 107 0.57 -2.52 -0.84
N ASP A 108 0.21 -1.34 -1.36
CA ASP A 108 0.40 -0.09 -0.63
C ASP A 108 -0.29 -0.15 0.75
N GLY A 109 -1.53 -0.63 0.82
CA GLY A 109 -2.27 -0.80 2.07
C GLY A 109 -1.78 -1.96 2.94
N ALA A 110 -1.17 -2.99 2.34
CA ALA A 110 -0.63 -4.13 3.08
C ALA A 110 0.54 -3.69 3.97
N GLY A 111 1.36 -2.74 3.50
CA GLY A 111 2.40 -2.12 4.31
C GLY A 111 1.83 -1.40 5.53
N PHE A 112 0.70 -0.70 5.39
CA PHE A 112 0.03 -0.08 6.53
C PHE A 112 -0.40 -1.12 7.56
N VAL A 113 -1.14 -2.14 7.10
CA VAL A 113 -1.68 -3.19 7.98
C VAL A 113 -0.56 -3.92 8.71
N ARG A 114 0.46 -4.40 8.00
CA ARG A 114 1.57 -5.16 8.60
C ARG A 114 2.34 -4.34 9.64
N GLY A 115 2.57 -3.06 9.39
CA GLY A 115 3.22 -2.18 10.37
C GLY A 115 2.42 -2.02 11.67
N VAL A 116 1.09 -1.90 11.58
CA VAL A 116 0.22 -1.78 12.76
C VAL A 116 0.17 -3.10 13.52
N GLU A 117 0.08 -4.23 12.81
CA GLU A 117 0.07 -5.56 13.42
C GLU A 117 1.39 -5.89 14.14
N ARG A 118 2.54 -5.50 13.58
CA ARG A 118 3.85 -5.64 14.26
C ARG A 118 3.93 -4.83 15.55
N LYS A 119 3.17 -3.75 15.65
CA LYS A 119 3.06 -2.94 16.88
C LYS A 119 1.99 -3.45 17.84
N GLY A 120 1.45 -4.65 17.59
CA GLY A 120 0.56 -5.37 18.50
C GLY A 120 -0.92 -5.11 18.29
N ARG A 121 -1.33 -4.40 17.25
CA ARG A 121 -2.75 -4.16 16.94
C ARG A 121 -3.18 -4.97 15.73
N LEU A 122 -3.81 -6.13 15.98
CA LEU A 122 -4.46 -6.93 14.94
C LEU A 122 -5.75 -6.28 14.46
N PHE A 123 -6.06 -6.38 13.16
CA PHE A 123 -7.28 -5.80 12.59
C PHE A 123 -8.51 -6.70 12.72
N LYS A 124 -8.31 -8.01 12.90
CA LYS A 124 -9.43 -8.96 12.98
C LYS A 124 -10.44 -8.55 14.06
N GLY A 125 -11.69 -8.31 13.66
CA GLY A 125 -12.77 -7.94 14.57
C GLY A 125 -12.78 -6.47 15.02
N THR A 126 -11.84 -5.65 14.54
CA THR A 126 -11.73 -4.24 14.95
C THR A 126 -12.69 -3.33 14.19
N ARG A 127 -12.96 -2.16 14.78
CA ARG A 127 -13.66 -1.03 14.16
C ARG A 127 -12.62 -0.01 13.74
N VAL A 128 -12.64 0.38 12.47
CA VAL A 128 -11.64 1.30 11.91
C VAL A 128 -12.28 2.51 11.22
N LEU A 129 -11.76 3.70 11.50
CA LEU A 129 -12.06 4.93 10.77
C LEU A 129 -10.94 5.24 9.77
N VAL A 130 -11.27 5.44 8.50
CA VAL A 130 -10.34 5.92 7.48
C VAL A 130 -10.83 7.27 6.95
N SER A 131 -10.06 8.32 7.24
CA SER A 131 -10.26 9.65 6.68
C SER A 131 -9.40 9.81 5.43
N GLY A 132 -10.02 10.00 4.27
CA GLY A 132 -9.40 10.05 2.95
C GLY A 132 -9.65 8.78 2.16
N THR A 133 -10.28 8.91 1.00
CA THR A 133 -10.68 7.78 0.12
C THR A 133 -10.02 7.84 -1.26
N GLY A 134 -8.97 8.66 -1.41
CA GLY A 134 -8.10 8.68 -2.59
C GLY A 134 -7.28 7.39 -2.77
N GLY A 135 -6.27 7.40 -3.65
CA GLY A 135 -5.52 6.18 -4.00
C GLY A 135 -4.94 5.41 -2.81
N VAL A 136 -4.25 6.11 -1.90
CA VAL A 136 -3.66 5.48 -0.69
C VAL A 136 -4.75 5.05 0.30
N GLY A 137 -5.76 5.90 0.54
CA GLY A 137 -6.87 5.58 1.44
C GLY A 137 -7.70 4.38 0.98
N SER A 138 -7.96 4.28 -0.32
CA SER A 138 -8.61 3.12 -0.95
C SER A 138 -7.78 1.85 -0.79
N ALA A 139 -6.47 1.91 -0.98
CA ALA A 139 -5.58 0.76 -0.75
C ALA A 139 -5.55 0.33 0.71
N ILE A 140 -5.44 1.28 1.65
CA ILE A 140 -5.47 1.01 3.09
C ILE A 140 -6.80 0.38 3.51
N ALA A 141 -7.93 0.96 3.10
CA ALA A 141 -9.26 0.41 3.41
C ALA A 141 -9.43 -1.01 2.85
N ALA A 142 -8.95 -1.28 1.63
CA ALA A 142 -8.97 -2.61 1.04
C ALA A 142 -8.15 -3.62 1.85
N SER A 143 -6.94 -3.25 2.28
CA SER A 143 -6.09 -4.14 3.08
C SER A 143 -6.62 -4.36 4.50
N ILE A 144 -7.22 -3.34 5.13
CA ILE A 144 -7.88 -3.48 6.43
C ILE A 144 -9.06 -4.44 6.35
N ALA A 145 -9.86 -4.34 5.27
CA ALA A 145 -10.95 -5.28 5.00
C ALA A 145 -10.43 -6.72 4.83
N ALA A 146 -9.36 -6.89 4.04
CA ALA A 146 -8.71 -8.18 3.85
C ALA A 146 -8.14 -8.77 5.16
N ALA A 147 -7.70 -7.92 6.09
CA ALA A 147 -7.21 -8.31 7.42
C ALA A 147 -8.34 -8.66 8.42
N GLY A 148 -9.61 -8.52 8.01
CA GLY A 148 -10.76 -9.00 8.78
C GLY A 148 -11.33 -8.00 9.79
N ALA A 149 -11.19 -6.69 9.55
CA ALA A 149 -11.93 -5.69 10.33
C ALA A 149 -13.44 -5.97 10.31
N ALA A 150 -14.10 -5.72 11.44
CA ALA A 150 -15.55 -5.90 11.57
C ALA A 150 -16.33 -4.69 11.03
N GLU A 151 -15.79 -3.49 11.19
CA GLU A 151 -16.41 -2.25 10.75
C GLU A 151 -15.40 -1.29 10.12
N LEU A 152 -15.77 -0.69 8.99
CA LEU A 152 -15.09 0.43 8.37
C LEU A 152 -16.03 1.64 8.27
N MET A 153 -15.61 2.75 8.88
CA MET A 153 -16.15 4.08 8.60
C MET A 153 -15.23 4.81 7.66
N LEU A 154 -15.78 5.31 6.56
CA LEU A 154 -15.05 6.09 5.58
C LEU A 154 -15.49 7.54 5.62
N PHE A 155 -14.52 8.44 5.64
CA PHE A 155 -14.77 9.87 5.50
C PHE A 155 -13.95 10.45 4.36
N ASP A 156 -14.60 11.31 3.56
CA ASP A 156 -13.95 12.13 2.56
C ASP A 156 -14.76 13.41 2.39
N MET A 157 -14.12 14.51 1.96
CA MET A 157 -14.84 15.73 1.59
C MET A 157 -15.74 15.49 0.38
N SER A 158 -15.36 14.55 -0.49
CA SER A 158 -16.19 14.04 -1.58
C SER A 158 -17.02 12.86 -1.11
N GLU A 159 -18.29 13.09 -0.78
CA GLU A 159 -19.23 12.01 -0.44
C GLU A 159 -19.31 10.94 -1.56
N ALA A 160 -19.24 11.37 -2.82
CA ALA A 160 -19.22 10.47 -3.96
C ALA A 160 -18.02 9.51 -3.94
N SER A 161 -16.83 10.01 -3.56
CA SER A 161 -15.62 9.18 -3.44
C SER A 161 -15.74 8.16 -2.31
N ALA A 162 -16.23 8.60 -1.14
CA ALA A 162 -16.46 7.71 -0.01
C ALA A 162 -17.50 6.62 -0.31
N ASN A 163 -18.61 7.01 -0.94
CA ASN A 163 -19.68 6.08 -1.33
C ASN A 163 -19.20 5.09 -2.41
N ALA A 164 -18.38 5.52 -3.37
CA ALA A 164 -17.82 4.63 -4.39
C ALA A 164 -16.87 3.58 -3.78
N LEU A 165 -15.99 3.98 -2.85
CA LEU A 165 -15.15 3.02 -2.13
C LEU A 165 -15.98 2.09 -1.25
N ALA A 166 -16.98 2.61 -0.54
CA ALA A 166 -17.89 1.80 0.28
C ALA A 166 -18.63 0.74 -0.54
N ALA A 167 -19.09 1.08 -1.76
CA ALA A 167 -19.74 0.14 -2.66
C ALA A 167 -18.81 -1.03 -3.01
N ARG A 168 -17.56 -0.74 -3.43
CA ARG A 168 -16.57 -1.78 -3.75
C ARG A 168 -16.24 -2.66 -2.53
N LEU A 169 -16.13 -2.07 -1.34
CA LEU A 169 -15.91 -2.82 -0.09
C LEU A 169 -17.08 -3.77 0.20
N ARG A 170 -18.33 -3.29 0.11
CA ARG A 170 -19.52 -4.13 0.37
C ARG A 170 -19.66 -5.27 -0.63
N GLU A 171 -19.30 -5.03 -1.89
CA GLU A 171 -19.30 -6.05 -2.94
C GLU A 171 -18.28 -7.16 -2.67
N ASN A 172 -17.08 -6.82 -2.21
CA ASN A 172 -15.99 -7.78 -2.01
C ASN A 172 -15.93 -8.38 -0.59
N TYR A 173 -16.52 -7.70 0.40
CA TYR A 173 -16.51 -8.08 1.81
C TYR A 173 -17.91 -7.91 2.44
N PRO A 174 -18.92 -8.68 2.00
CA PRO A 174 -20.33 -8.47 2.36
C PRO A 174 -20.64 -8.66 3.85
N GLN A 175 -19.75 -9.32 4.61
CA GLN A 175 -19.91 -9.55 6.05
C GLN A 175 -19.40 -8.38 6.91
N MET A 176 -18.62 -7.47 6.35
CA MET A 176 -18.07 -6.32 7.07
C MET A 176 -19.07 -5.16 7.06
N LYS A 177 -19.26 -4.51 8.20
CA LYS A 177 -20.07 -3.29 8.27
C LYS A 177 -19.31 -2.13 7.64
N VAL A 178 -19.87 -1.50 6.62
CA VAL A 178 -19.26 -0.34 5.95
C VAL A 178 -20.22 0.84 6.02
N ALA A 179 -19.75 1.97 6.53
CA ALA A 179 -20.47 3.23 6.64
C ALA A 179 -19.64 4.40 6.10
N THR A 180 -20.32 5.50 5.76
CA THR A 180 -19.68 6.72 5.23
C THR A 180 -20.20 7.96 5.96
N GLY A 181 -19.44 9.07 5.89
CA GLY A 181 -19.93 10.40 6.22
C GLY A 181 -19.60 10.93 7.62
N SER A 182 -19.02 10.12 8.51
CA SER A 182 -18.55 10.59 9.82
C SER A 182 -17.03 10.55 9.92
N LYS A 183 -16.46 11.65 10.43
CA LYS A 183 -15.04 11.73 10.85
C LYS A 183 -14.86 11.70 12.37
N ASP A 184 -15.90 11.33 13.12
CA ASP A 184 -15.82 11.21 14.57
C ASP A 184 -14.99 9.98 14.95
N PRO A 185 -13.83 10.15 15.63
CA PRO A 185 -12.95 9.03 15.93
C PRO A 185 -13.38 8.24 17.18
N ALA A 186 -14.40 8.69 17.91
CA ALA A 186 -14.83 8.05 19.15
C ALA A 186 -15.28 6.59 18.92
N GLY A 187 -14.73 5.67 19.71
CA GLY A 187 -15.12 4.26 19.73
C GLY A 187 -14.51 3.38 18.63
N TYR A 188 -13.51 3.88 17.88
CA TYR A 188 -12.75 3.08 16.92
C TYR A 188 -11.43 2.57 17.54
N ASP A 189 -11.06 1.34 17.21
CA ASP A 189 -9.81 0.70 17.67
C ASP A 189 -8.60 1.23 16.90
N VAL A 190 -8.83 1.60 15.63
CA VAL A 190 -7.82 2.19 14.74
C VAL A 190 -8.43 3.39 14.03
N VAL A 191 -7.70 4.50 13.97
CA VAL A 191 -8.08 5.68 13.17
C VAL A 191 -6.93 6.07 12.25
N VAL A 192 -7.26 6.31 10.98
CA VAL A 192 -6.28 6.51 9.93
C VAL A 192 -6.49 7.85 9.23
N ASN A 193 -5.44 8.66 9.17
CA ASN A 193 -5.37 9.77 8.24
C ASN A 193 -4.70 9.33 6.93
N ALA A 194 -5.51 9.18 5.90
CA ALA A 194 -5.10 8.94 4.52
C ALA A 194 -5.35 10.17 3.61
N THR A 195 -5.53 11.36 4.21
CA THR A 195 -5.62 12.64 3.50
C THR A 195 -4.25 13.32 3.39
N PRO A 196 -4.12 14.40 2.60
CA PRO A 196 -2.93 15.24 2.61
C PRO A 196 -2.78 16.14 3.86
N LEU A 197 -3.76 16.19 4.77
CA LEU A 197 -3.71 17.07 5.94
C LEU A 197 -2.53 16.73 6.84
N GLY A 198 -1.76 17.75 7.22
CA GLY A 198 -0.49 17.62 7.94
C GLY A 198 0.73 17.80 7.04
N MET A 199 0.52 17.94 5.72
CA MET A 199 1.58 18.26 4.76
C MET A 199 1.89 19.76 4.72
N LYS A 200 0.92 20.65 4.98
CA LYS A 200 1.17 22.10 5.07
C LYS A 200 1.12 22.56 6.51
N ASP A 201 1.95 23.55 6.82
CA ASP A 201 1.95 24.13 8.16
C ASP A 201 0.61 24.86 8.37
N GLY A 202 -0.05 24.58 9.49
CA GLY A 202 -1.38 25.11 9.79
C GLY A 202 -2.56 24.33 9.20
N ASP A 203 -2.33 23.19 8.53
CA ASP A 203 -3.43 22.30 8.15
C ASP A 203 -4.25 21.88 9.39
N PRO A 204 -5.60 21.83 9.29
CA PRO A 204 -6.43 21.33 10.37
C PRO A 204 -6.19 19.83 10.59
N LEU A 205 -6.50 19.35 11.80
CA LEU A 205 -6.51 17.92 12.08
C LEU A 205 -7.63 17.21 11.30
N PRO A 206 -7.39 15.97 10.82
CA PRO A 206 -8.36 15.23 10.01
C PRO A 206 -9.62 14.82 10.78
N PHE A 207 -9.52 14.74 12.11
CA PHE A 207 -10.60 14.40 13.03
C PHE A 207 -10.31 14.99 14.42
N ASP A 208 -11.32 14.99 15.28
CA ASP A 208 -11.24 15.54 16.63
C ASP A 208 -10.43 14.63 17.56
N VAL A 209 -9.15 14.95 17.75
CA VAL A 209 -8.21 14.13 18.53
C VAL A 209 -8.61 14.05 20.00
N ASP A 210 -9.36 15.01 20.54
CA ASP A 210 -9.80 14.98 21.94
C ASP A 210 -10.79 13.85 22.20
N ARG A 211 -11.43 13.34 21.15
CA ARG A 211 -12.40 12.24 21.22
C ARG A 211 -11.80 10.84 21.00
N ILE A 212 -10.49 10.76 20.75
CA ILE A 212 -9.75 9.48 20.62
C ILE A 212 -9.53 8.86 22.00
N ASP A 213 -9.77 7.56 22.13
CA ASP A 213 -9.43 6.81 23.35
C ASP A 213 -7.91 6.53 23.40
N PRO A 214 -7.24 6.60 24.56
CA PRO A 214 -5.81 6.28 24.67
C PRO A 214 -5.40 4.89 24.16
N SER A 215 -6.34 3.93 24.11
CA SER A 215 -6.09 2.57 23.57
C SER A 215 -6.22 2.48 22.04
N THR A 216 -6.74 3.52 21.38
CA THR A 216 -6.84 3.61 19.92
C THR A 216 -5.46 3.68 19.28
N PHE A 217 -5.28 2.96 18.19
CA PHE A 217 -4.09 3.07 17.35
C PHE A 217 -4.30 4.17 16.30
N VAL A 218 -3.36 5.11 16.18
CA VAL A 218 -3.45 6.22 15.22
C VAL A 218 -2.40 6.07 14.13
N GLY A 219 -2.84 5.93 12.88
CA GLY A 219 -1.95 5.82 11.73
C GLY A 219 -2.09 6.98 10.76
N GLU A 220 -1.00 7.32 10.08
CA GLU A 220 -1.00 8.36 9.05
C GLU A 220 -0.07 8.03 7.89
N VAL A 221 -0.42 8.51 6.69
CA VAL A 221 0.34 8.30 5.44
C VAL A 221 1.29 9.43 5.07
N VAL A 222 1.15 10.59 5.72
CA VAL A 222 1.97 11.79 5.49
C VAL A 222 3.40 11.53 5.94
N MET A 223 4.37 11.96 5.12
CA MET A 223 5.80 11.69 5.32
C MET A 223 6.64 12.98 5.43
N LYS A 224 6.01 14.14 5.70
CA LYS A 224 6.71 15.44 5.78
C LYS A 224 7.69 15.50 6.97
N THR A 225 7.25 14.99 8.12
CA THR A 225 8.03 14.85 9.35
C THR A 225 7.81 13.46 9.92
N GLU A 226 8.70 13.01 10.80
CA GLU A 226 8.52 11.73 11.49
C GLU A 226 7.23 11.72 12.32
N PHE A 227 6.99 12.77 13.09
CA PHE A 227 5.73 12.99 13.80
C PHE A 227 5.06 14.27 13.31
N THR A 228 3.91 14.13 12.67
CA THR A 228 3.04 15.24 12.27
C THR A 228 2.23 15.75 13.46
N PRO A 229 1.54 16.89 13.35
CA PRO A 229 0.68 17.39 14.42
C PRO A 229 -0.35 16.36 14.92
N LEU A 230 -0.92 15.54 14.02
CA LEU A 230 -1.82 14.45 14.40
C LEU A 230 -1.11 13.42 15.28
N LEU A 231 0.03 12.90 14.83
CA LEU A 231 0.74 11.85 15.57
C LEU A 231 1.30 12.37 16.89
N GLN A 232 1.72 13.64 16.95
CA GLN A 232 2.13 14.29 18.20
C GLN A 232 0.96 14.37 19.19
N ALA A 233 -0.21 14.82 18.74
CA ALA A 233 -1.40 14.91 19.59
C ALA A 233 -1.86 13.52 20.07
N ALA A 234 -1.86 12.51 19.19
CA ALA A 234 -2.18 11.13 19.56
C ALA A 234 -1.21 10.57 20.61
N LYS A 235 0.10 10.77 20.44
CA LYS A 235 1.12 10.35 21.42
C LYS A 235 0.94 11.06 22.76
N ALA A 236 0.62 12.35 22.75
CA ALA A 236 0.36 13.10 23.99
C ALA A 236 -0.82 12.52 24.79
N LYS A 237 -1.78 11.86 24.12
CA LYS A 237 -2.87 11.12 24.76
C LYS A 237 -2.54 9.67 25.15
N GLY A 238 -1.32 9.20 24.86
CA GLY A 238 -0.89 7.83 25.15
C GLY A 238 -1.21 6.81 24.05
N CYS A 239 -1.68 7.26 22.87
CA CYS A 239 -1.99 6.35 21.76
C CYS A 239 -0.71 5.74 21.16
N ALA A 240 -0.80 4.49 20.73
CA ALA A 240 0.19 3.91 19.82
C ALA A 240 0.03 4.54 18.43
N VAL A 241 1.16 4.74 17.72
CA VAL A 241 1.15 5.41 16.42
C VAL A 241 1.93 4.68 15.32
N GLN A 242 1.50 4.91 14.08
CA GLN A 242 2.25 4.55 12.88
C GLN A 242 2.54 5.77 12.01
N VAL A 243 3.82 5.90 11.65
CA VAL A 243 4.34 6.92 10.75
C VAL A 243 4.28 6.43 9.31
N GLY A 244 4.15 7.34 8.34
CA GLY A 244 3.99 6.96 6.94
C GLY A 244 5.19 6.18 6.37
N THR A 245 6.41 6.45 6.86
CA THR A 245 7.64 5.80 6.40
C THR A 245 7.68 4.30 6.71
N ASP A 246 6.94 3.82 7.72
CA ASP A 246 6.86 2.40 8.04
C ASP A 246 6.24 1.61 6.88
N MET A 247 5.24 2.19 6.18
CA MET A 247 4.54 1.52 5.09
C MET A 247 5.48 1.04 3.97
N LEU A 248 6.56 1.77 3.69
CA LEU A 248 7.49 1.46 2.60
C LEU A 248 8.22 0.13 2.80
N PHE A 249 8.76 -0.10 3.99
CA PHE A 249 9.47 -1.35 4.27
C PHE A 249 8.50 -2.48 4.58
N GLU A 250 7.33 -2.16 5.13
CA GLU A 250 6.32 -3.15 5.49
C GLU A 250 5.57 -3.75 4.29
N MET A 251 5.51 -3.05 3.16
CA MET A 251 4.90 -3.60 1.94
C MET A 251 5.80 -4.60 1.21
N ILE A 252 7.13 -4.48 1.32
CA ILE A 252 8.09 -5.30 0.56
C ILE A 252 7.92 -6.80 0.83
N PRO A 253 7.74 -7.26 2.08
CA PRO A 253 7.50 -8.68 2.34
C PRO A 253 6.27 -9.23 1.60
N ALA A 254 5.20 -8.42 1.46
CA ALA A 254 4.01 -8.84 0.70
C ALA A 254 4.32 -9.03 -0.79
N TYR A 255 5.13 -8.15 -1.38
CA TYR A 255 5.62 -8.33 -2.75
C TYR A 255 6.48 -9.57 -2.93
N LEU A 256 7.42 -9.82 -2.00
CA LEU A 256 8.29 -11.00 -2.06
C LEU A 256 7.47 -12.29 -2.02
N GLU A 257 6.48 -12.36 -1.13
CA GLU A 257 5.55 -13.48 -1.01
C GLU A 257 4.73 -13.66 -2.30
N PHE A 258 4.19 -12.55 -2.84
CA PHE A 258 3.41 -12.56 -4.09
C PHE A 258 4.21 -13.07 -5.29
N PHE A 259 5.49 -12.72 -5.39
CA PHE A 259 6.37 -13.22 -6.44
C PHE A 259 6.96 -14.61 -6.13
N GLY A 260 6.76 -15.15 -4.93
CA GLY A 260 7.29 -16.46 -4.53
C GLY A 260 8.79 -16.47 -4.19
N PHE A 261 9.35 -15.33 -3.76
CA PHE A 261 10.74 -15.21 -3.30
C PHE A 261 10.89 -15.41 -1.78
N GLY A 262 9.84 -15.86 -1.09
CA GLY A 262 9.82 -15.99 0.36
C GLY A 262 9.38 -14.69 1.04
N THR A 263 9.85 -14.46 2.26
CA THR A 263 9.49 -13.27 3.05
C THR A 263 10.75 -12.65 3.67
N ALA A 264 10.64 -11.42 4.14
CA ALA A 264 11.68 -10.69 4.84
C ALA A 264 11.09 -9.89 6.00
N SER A 265 11.89 -9.60 7.01
CA SER A 265 11.58 -8.56 7.97
C SER A 265 12.00 -7.17 7.45
N PRO A 266 11.30 -6.09 7.84
CA PRO A 266 11.70 -4.72 7.56
C PRO A 266 13.14 -4.43 7.99
N ASP A 267 13.60 -5.01 9.10
CA ASP A 267 14.94 -4.79 9.64
C ASP A 267 16.02 -5.47 8.79
N GLU A 268 15.75 -6.68 8.26
CA GLU A 268 16.64 -7.32 7.29
C GLU A 268 16.78 -6.51 6.02
N LEU A 269 15.67 -5.91 5.54
CA LEU A 269 15.67 -5.05 4.36
C LEU A 269 16.44 -3.75 4.62
N ARG A 270 16.22 -3.10 5.76
CA ARG A 270 16.96 -1.89 6.15
C ARG A 270 18.45 -2.14 6.27
N ALA A 271 18.86 -3.28 6.83
CA ALA A 271 20.27 -3.63 7.04
C ALA A 271 21.08 -3.75 5.74
N VAL A 272 20.43 -4.00 4.59
CA VAL A 272 21.08 -4.16 3.29
C VAL A 272 20.74 -3.07 2.28
N ALA A 273 19.73 -2.25 2.56
CA ALA A 273 19.27 -1.23 1.63
C ALA A 273 20.40 -0.22 1.33
N GLN A 274 20.61 0.07 0.05
CA GLN A 274 21.64 0.98 -0.44
C GLN A 274 21.02 2.32 -0.87
N LEU A 275 20.15 2.89 -0.04
CA LEU A 275 19.44 4.15 -0.34
C LEU A 275 20.43 5.31 -0.48
N LYS A 276 20.32 6.06 -1.57
CA LYS A 276 21.00 7.34 -1.81
C LYS A 276 19.91 8.38 -2.01
N TYR A 277 20.03 9.50 -1.30
CA TYR A 277 19.07 10.61 -1.32
C TYR A 277 19.61 11.75 -2.18
#